data_AF-A0AAU0NVP9-F1
#
_entry.id   AF-A0AAU0NVP9-F1
#
_cell.length_a   1.000
_cell.length_b   1.000
_cell.length_c   1.000
_cell.angle_alpha   90.00
_cell.angle_beta   90.00
_cell.angle_gamma   90.00
#
_symmetry.space_group_name_H-M   'P 1'
#
loop_
_entity.id
_entity.type
_entity.pdbx_description
1 polymer ?
#
loop_
_entity_poly.entity_id
_entity_poly.type
_entity_poly.pdbx_seq_one_letter_code
_entity_poly.pdbx_strand_id
1 'polypeptide(L)'
;MPRIITVNDDIKQVLPNSQRIITFADNGAGDDLLFDYRNNEEEPAIVFMKHDQVNDPEDFDEEELAEKSLEELLECNIHHVCNSFDELLDMLYPEDFD
;
A
#
# COMPACT_ATOMS: atom_id res chain seq x y z
N MET A 1 3.63 -20.00 -8.45
CA MET A 1 4.04 -18.87 -7.58
C MET A 1 2.91 -18.65 -6.58
N PRO A 2 3.19 -18.41 -5.29
CA PRO A 2 2.17 -18.02 -4.31
C PRO A 2 1.40 -16.78 -4.79
N ARG A 3 0.08 -16.75 -4.63
CA ARG A 3 -0.80 -15.65 -5.10
C ARG A 3 -0.30 -14.27 -4.65
N ILE A 4 0.05 -14.15 -3.38
CA ILE A 4 0.48 -12.87 -2.80
C ILE A 4 1.76 -12.33 -3.43
N ILE A 5 2.67 -13.20 -3.89
CA ILE A 5 3.89 -12.78 -4.58
C ILE A 5 3.53 -12.23 -5.96
N THR A 6 2.61 -12.90 -6.67
CA THR A 6 2.12 -12.43 -7.98
C THR A 6 1.43 -11.07 -7.86
N VAL A 7 0.51 -10.91 -6.91
CA VAL A 7 -0.17 -9.63 -6.66
C VAL A 7 0.84 -8.53 -6.34
N ASN A 8 1.77 -8.80 -5.42
CA ASN A 8 2.81 -7.84 -5.05
C ASN A 8 3.69 -7.45 -6.25
N ASP A 9 4.00 -8.38 -7.16
CA ASP A 9 4.76 -8.09 -8.37
C ASP A 9 3.97 -7.24 -9.38
N ASP A 10 2.67 -7.52 -9.54
CA ASP A 10 1.79 -6.83 -10.49
C ASP A 10 1.59 -5.35 -10.14
N ILE A 11 1.60 -5.00 -8.84
CA ILE A 11 1.32 -3.63 -8.38
C ILE A 11 2.58 -2.77 -8.16
N LYS A 12 3.79 -3.29 -8.37
CA LYS A 12 5.04 -2.57 -8.04
C LYS A 12 5.20 -1.23 -8.74
N GLN A 13 4.65 -1.11 -9.94
CA GLN A 13 4.79 0.09 -10.76
C GLN A 13 3.90 1.24 -10.29
N VAL A 14 2.84 0.93 -9.52
CA VAL A 14 1.86 1.91 -9.03
C VAL A 14 2.03 2.24 -7.55
N LEU A 15 2.99 1.60 -6.88
CA LEU A 15 3.32 1.89 -5.48
C LEU A 15 4.44 2.92 -5.37
N PRO A 16 4.33 3.91 -4.46
CA PRO A 16 5.48 4.69 -4.07
C PRO A 16 6.48 3.77 -3.34
N ASN A 17 7.77 3.91 -3.61
CA ASN A 17 8.82 3.13 -2.94
C ASN A 17 8.52 1.61 -2.86
N SER A 18 8.23 0.98 -4.01
CA SER A 18 7.80 -0.42 -4.10
C SER A 18 8.78 -1.48 -3.58
N GLN A 19 9.97 -1.08 -3.10
CA GLN A 19 10.91 -1.94 -2.39
C GLN A 19 10.64 -2.00 -0.88
N ARG A 20 9.90 -1.04 -0.32
CA ARG A 20 9.60 -0.89 1.12
C ARG A 20 8.11 -1.02 1.42
N ILE A 21 7.26 -1.03 0.39
CA ILE A 21 5.83 -1.28 0.53
C ILE A 21 5.51 -2.66 -0.07
N ILE A 22 4.96 -3.56 0.75
CA ILE A 22 4.81 -4.98 0.42
C ILE A 22 3.39 -5.45 0.71
N THR A 23 2.73 -6.07 -0.26
CA THR A 23 1.38 -6.64 -0.08
C THR A 23 1.41 -7.85 0.84
N PHE A 24 0.47 -7.93 1.78
CA PHE A 24 0.30 -9.11 2.64
C PHE A 24 -1.11 -9.68 2.62
N ALA A 25 -2.11 -8.94 2.12
CA ALA A 25 -3.44 -9.45 1.89
C ALA A 25 -4.11 -8.75 0.70
N ASP A 26 -4.97 -9.48 -0.01
CA ASP A 26 -5.86 -8.97 -1.05
C ASP A 26 -7.30 -9.41 -0.75
N ASN A 27 -8.28 -8.59 -1.07
CA ASN A 27 -9.70 -8.90 -0.82
C ASN A 27 -10.36 -9.75 -1.94
N GLY A 28 -9.59 -10.18 -2.94
CA GLY A 28 -10.08 -10.92 -4.10
C GLY A 28 -10.77 -10.07 -5.17
N ALA A 29 -11.08 -8.80 -4.88
CA ALA A 29 -11.66 -7.82 -5.81
C ALA A 29 -10.61 -6.85 -6.38
N GLY A 30 -9.36 -6.95 -5.93
CA GLY A 30 -8.24 -6.13 -6.40
C GLY A 30 -7.71 -5.14 -5.37
N ASP A 31 -8.39 -4.96 -4.23
CA ASP A 31 -7.88 -4.07 -3.19
C ASP A 31 -6.87 -4.80 -2.29
N ASP A 32 -5.84 -4.06 -1.90
CA ASP A 32 -4.65 -4.59 -1.26
C ASP A 32 -4.38 -3.92 0.09
N LEU A 33 -4.05 -4.74 1.09
CA LEU A 33 -3.42 -4.29 2.33
C LEU A 33 -1.92 -4.53 2.25
N LEU A 34 -1.16 -3.49 2.58
CA LEU A 34 0.30 -3.47 2.43
C LEU A 34 0.97 -3.07 3.74
N PHE A 35 2.13 -3.67 3.99
CA PHE A 35 3.07 -3.19 4.99
C PHE A 35 3.87 -2.04 4.40
N ASP A 36 3.97 -0.94 5.14
CA ASP A 36 4.83 0.20 4.82
C ASP A 36 6.02 0.25 5.78
N TYR A 37 7.16 -0.22 5.30
CA TYR A 37 8.43 -0.25 6.04
C TYR A 37 9.25 1.04 5.90
N ARG A 38 8.75 2.10 5.24
CA ARG A 38 9.58 3.30 4.95
C ARG A 38 10.05 3.99 6.22
N ASN A 39 9.23 4.00 7.26
CA ASN A 39 9.55 4.68 8.53
C ASN A 39 10.11 3.74 9.61
N ASN A 40 9.73 2.46 9.60
CA ASN A 40 10.14 1.48 10.60
C ASN A 40 10.25 0.08 9.98
N GLU A 41 11.42 -0.55 10.10
CA GLU A 41 11.71 -1.87 9.50
C GLU A 41 11.18 -3.04 10.34
N GLU A 42 10.98 -2.83 11.64
CA GLU A 42 10.57 -3.88 12.59
C GLU A 42 9.06 -3.85 12.85
N GLU A 43 8.46 -2.67 12.80
CA GLU A 43 7.04 -2.45 13.08
C GLU A 43 6.44 -1.55 11.97
N PRO A 44 6.09 -2.13 10.81
CA PRO A 44 5.58 -1.38 9.68
C PRO A 44 4.17 -0.84 9.94
N ALA A 45 3.89 0.32 9.37
CA ALA A 45 2.50 0.80 9.28
C ALA A 45 1.71 -0.07 8.29
N ILE A 46 0.39 -0.04 8.42
CA ILE A 46 -0.52 -0.68 7.47
C ILE A 46 -1.10 0.41 6.58
N VAL A 47 -0.98 0.20 5.27
CA VAL A 47 -1.62 1.03 4.25
C VAL A 47 -2.55 0.18 3.38
N PHE A 48 -3.47 0.85 2.70
CA PHE A 48 -4.49 0.25 1.86
C PHE A 48 -4.47 0.90 0.48
N MET A 49 -4.51 0.08 -0.57
CA MET A 49 -4.60 0.52 -1.95
C MET A 49 -5.92 0.01 -2.55
N LYS A 50 -6.70 0.91 -3.14
CA LYS A 50 -7.94 0.57 -3.84
C LYS A 50 -7.69 0.47 -5.32
N HIS A 51 -8.00 -0.67 -5.92
CA HIS A 51 -7.71 -0.91 -7.34
C HIS A 51 -8.38 0.10 -8.28
N ASP A 52 -9.53 0.66 -7.91
CA ASP A 52 -10.31 1.59 -8.73
C ASP A 52 -9.92 3.06 -8.54
N GLN A 53 -8.92 3.35 -7.69
CA GLN A 53 -8.44 4.70 -7.39
C GLN A 53 -6.92 4.85 -7.60
N VAL A 54 -6.29 3.85 -8.22
CA VAL A 54 -4.86 3.87 -8.54
C VAL A 54 -4.62 4.69 -9.81
N ASN A 55 -3.64 5.59 -9.74
CA ASN A 55 -3.05 6.22 -10.92
C ASN A 55 -1.86 5.38 -11.40
N ASP A 56 -1.80 5.10 -12.69
CA ASP A 56 -0.63 4.52 -13.34
C ASP A 56 0.42 5.62 -13.59
N PRO A 57 1.72 5.28 -13.66
CA PRO A 57 2.76 6.25 -14.02
C PRO A 57 2.51 6.98 -15.35
N GLU A 58 1.74 6.37 -16.25
CA GLU A 58 1.37 6.93 -17.55
C GLU A 58 0.24 7.98 -17.47
N ASP A 59 -0.45 8.09 -16.32
CA ASP A 59 -1.51 9.07 -16.12
C ASP A 59 -0.98 10.49 -15.83
N PHE A 60 0.30 10.61 -15.46
CA PHE A 60 0.93 11.89 -15.14
C PHE A 60 1.61 12.51 -16.36
N ASP A 61 1.42 13.82 -16.54
CA ASP A 61 2.04 14.55 -17.64
C ASP A 61 3.44 15.10 -17.30
N GLU A 62 4.12 15.67 -18.31
CA GLU A 62 5.46 16.23 -18.15
C GLU A 62 5.50 17.44 -17.21
N GLU A 63 4.40 18.19 -17.06
CA GLU A 63 4.32 19.34 -16.16
C GLU A 63 4.27 18.86 -14.71
N GLU A 64 3.43 17.87 -14.40
CA GLU A 64 3.35 17.25 -13.08
C GLU A 64 4.70 16.61 -12.67
N LEU A 65 5.33 15.88 -13.60
CA LEU A 65 6.63 15.23 -13.38
C LEU A 65 7.81 16.23 -13.29
N ALA A 66 7.63 17.46 -13.77
CA ALA A 66 8.62 18.53 -13.59
C ALA A 66 8.55 19.15 -12.19
N GLU A 67 7.36 19.14 -11.56
CA GLU A 67 7.16 19.70 -10.22
C GLU A 67 7.42 18.70 -9.10
N LYS A 68 7.06 17.43 -9.31
CA LYS A 68 7.16 16.37 -8.31
C LYS A 68 7.78 15.12 -8.90
N SER A 69 8.47 14.36 -8.05
CA SER A 69 8.91 13.02 -8.45
C SER A 69 7.72 12.08 -8.64
N LEU A 70 7.88 11.06 -9.48
CA LEU A 70 6.88 10.01 -9.65
C LEU A 70 6.52 9.35 -8.30
N GLU A 71 7.51 9.16 -7.42
CA GLU A 71 7.26 8.62 -6.08
C GLU A 71 6.29 9.50 -5.28
N GLU A 72 6.47 10.83 -5.28
CA GLU A 72 5.58 11.76 -4.59
C GLU A 72 4.17 11.80 -5.18
N LEU A 73 4.05 11.60 -6.49
CA LEU A 73 2.75 11.53 -7.16
C LEU A 73 2.01 10.23 -6.80
N LEU A 74 2.70 9.09 -6.79
CA LEU A 74 2.13 7.79 -6.45
C LEU A 74 1.73 7.66 -4.96
N GLU A 75 2.15 8.57 -4.07
CA GLU A 75 1.66 8.59 -2.68
C GLU A 75 0.13 8.65 -2.58
N CYS A 76 -0.55 9.22 -3.58
CA CYS A 76 -2.01 9.29 -3.57
C CYS A 76 -2.70 7.93 -3.76
N ASN A 77 -1.98 6.91 -4.24
CA ASN A 77 -2.51 5.56 -4.47
C ASN A 77 -2.66 4.76 -3.17
N ILE A 78 -2.00 5.18 -2.08
CA ILE A 78 -2.03 4.48 -0.80
C ILE A 78 -2.71 5.30 0.29
N HIS A 79 -3.42 4.62 1.17
CA HIS A 79 -4.14 5.22 2.29
C HIS A 79 -3.65 4.62 3.59
N HIS A 80 -3.22 5.47 4.53
CA HIS A 80 -2.87 5.01 5.87
C HIS A 80 -4.07 4.38 6.59
N VAL A 81 -3.85 3.25 7.25
CA VAL A 81 -4.85 2.54 8.06
C VAL A 81 -4.51 2.62 9.54
N CYS A 82 -3.31 2.18 9.92
CA CYS A 82 -2.81 2.17 11.30
C CYS A 82 -1.28 2.09 11.34
N ASN A 83 -0.66 2.28 12.50
CA ASN A 83 0.79 2.41 12.64
C ASN A 83 1.52 1.08 12.85
N SER A 84 0.80 0.00 13.16
CA SER A 84 1.38 -1.31 13.35
C SER A 84 0.37 -2.42 13.05
N PHE A 85 0.87 -3.65 12.90
CA PHE A 85 0.01 -4.81 12.75
C PHE A 85 -0.80 -5.10 14.03
N ASP A 86 -0.26 -4.79 15.21
CA ASP A 86 -0.97 -4.95 16.49
C ASP A 86 -2.16 -3.97 16.56
N GLU A 87 -1.98 -2.71 16.16
CA GLU A 87 -3.09 -1.75 16.05
C GLU A 87 -4.19 -2.26 15.08
N LEU A 88 -3.81 -2.91 13.97
CA LEU A 88 -4.78 -3.53 13.06
C LEU A 88 -5.58 -4.65 13.75
N LEU A 89 -4.91 -5.50 14.54
CA LEU A 89 -5.55 -6.59 15.27
C LEU A 89 -6.53 -6.05 16.33
N ASP A 90 -6.14 -5.02 17.07
CA ASP A 90 -7.01 -4.36 18.06
C ASP A 90 -8.27 -3.78 17.41
N MET A 91 -8.18 -3.29 16.17
CA MET A 91 -9.32 -2.80 15.40
C MET A 91 -10.28 -3.93 14.95
N LEU A 92 -9.75 -5.13 14.69
CA LEU A 92 -10.53 -6.29 14.22
C LEU A 92 -11.12 -7.11 15.36
N TYR A 93 -10.38 -7.21 16.46
CA TYR A 93 -10.72 -7.99 17.65
C TYR A 93 -10.59 -7.11 18.90
N PRO A 94 -11.49 -6.12 19.09
CA PRO A 94 -11.54 -5.38 20.34
C PRO A 94 -11.77 -6.38 21.49
N GLU A 95 -11.08 -6.20 22.62
CA GLU A 95 -11.07 -7.12 23.78
C GLU A 95 -12.46 -7.39 24.42
N ASP A 96 -13.56 -6.93 23.82
CA ASP A 96 -14.94 -7.05 24.30
C ASP A 96 -15.64 -8.38 23.97
N PHE A 97 -14.90 -9.44 23.60
CA PHE A 97 -15.45 -10.79 23.42
C PHE A 97 -15.16 -11.69 24.63
N ASP A 98 -15.85 -11.44 25.74
CA ASP A 98 -16.01 -12.35 26.89
C ASP A 98 -17.19 -13.34 26.67
#